data_AF-A0A813K4R8-F1
#
_entry.id   AF-A0A813K4R8-F1
#
_cell.length_a   1.000
_cell.length_b   1.000
_cell.length_c   1.000
_cell.angle_alpha   90.00
_cell.angle_beta   90.00
_cell.angle_gamma   90.00
#
_symmetry.space_group_name_H-M   'P 1'
#
loop_
_entity.id
_entity.type
_entity.pdbx_description
1 polymer ?
#
loop_
_entity_poly.entity_id
_entity_poly.type
_entity_poly.pdbx_seq_one_letter_code
_entity_poly.pdbx_strand_id
1 'polypeptide(L)'
;MSLPALTVAIARAHAAAVRRECEATQRNSSRASFPAPRVYVDEPASKKRKKQASLLEERAQHLWEKREFTDATVTCEGSSFPVHRAVLASASPVLQRAFACGMSEAASAKYAIRDSNPVNAEALLRFCYTGSLSCPAEGLPQLLELAVLYEVAALSGAVADALLDGLVPENVRERGQLLKRHGGHLAVQAVWPRFLDLVAADRVLLAAAF
;
A
#
# COMPACT_ATOMS: atom_id res chain seq x y z
N MET A 1 3.94 -9.78 45.05
CA MET A 1 2.65 -9.15 45.41
C MET A 1 1.59 -9.73 44.48
N SER A 2 0.75 -10.61 45.00
CA SER A 2 -0.26 -11.36 44.24
C SER A 2 -1.43 -10.45 43.87
N LEU A 3 -1.77 -10.34 42.59
CA LEU A 3 -3.02 -9.71 42.17
C LEU A 3 -4.21 -10.43 42.84
N PRO A 4 -5.26 -9.70 43.29
CA PRO A 4 -6.39 -10.32 43.97
C PRO A 4 -7.15 -11.24 43.01
N ALA A 5 -7.53 -12.42 43.49
CA ALA A 5 -8.22 -13.46 42.71
C ALA A 5 -9.47 -12.96 41.93
N LEU A 6 -10.04 -11.82 42.36
CA LEU A 6 -11.16 -11.15 41.73
C LEU A 6 -10.85 -10.64 40.31
N THR A 7 -9.63 -10.12 40.06
CA THR A 7 -9.27 -9.55 38.75
C THR A 7 -9.09 -10.64 37.69
N VAL A 8 -8.57 -11.81 38.08
CA VAL A 8 -8.43 -12.98 37.19
C VAL A 8 -9.80 -13.58 36.85
N ALA A 9 -10.74 -13.57 37.80
CA ALA A 9 -12.09 -14.06 37.59
C ALA A 9 -12.86 -13.17 36.59
N ILE A 10 -12.75 -11.84 36.72
CA ILE A 10 -13.38 -10.88 35.80
C ILE A 10 -12.79 -11.00 34.39
N ALA A 11 -11.46 -11.12 34.27
CA ALA A 11 -10.79 -11.31 32.98
C ALA A 11 -11.21 -12.63 32.28
N ARG A 12 -11.34 -13.73 33.04
CA ARG A 12 -11.83 -15.01 32.52
C ARG A 12 -13.29 -14.96 32.10
N ALA A 13 -14.14 -14.25 32.85
CA ALA A 13 -15.54 -14.06 32.50
C ALA A 13 -15.71 -13.23 31.21
N HIS A 14 -14.92 -12.16 31.05
CA HIS A 14 -14.94 -11.33 29.85
C HIS A 14 -14.42 -12.10 28.62
N ALA A 15 -13.33 -12.87 28.77
CA ALA A 15 -12.80 -13.71 27.70
C ALA A 15 -13.79 -14.83 27.28
N ALA A 16 -14.57 -15.36 28.22
CA ALA A 16 -15.61 -16.35 27.94
C ALA A 16 -16.82 -15.73 27.22
N ALA A 17 -17.20 -14.49 27.57
CA ALA A 17 -18.28 -13.75 26.89
C ALA A 17 -17.92 -13.43 25.43
N VAL A 18 -16.70 -12.93 25.18
CA VAL A 18 -16.21 -12.62 23.84
C VAL A 18 -16.13 -13.87 22.94
N ARG A 19 -15.74 -15.03 23.48
CA ARG A 19 -15.75 -16.30 22.74
C ARG A 19 -17.17 -16.73 22.35
N ARG A 20 -18.15 -16.55 23.24
CA ARG A 20 -19.55 -16.88 22.97
C ARG A 20 -20.16 -15.99 21.88
N GLU A 21 -19.77 -14.71 21.81
CA GLU A 21 -20.21 -13.80 20.73
C GLU A 21 -19.58 -14.15 19.39
N CYS A 22 -18.28 -14.49 19.33
CA CYS A 22 -17.64 -15.00 18.10
C CYS A 22 -18.29 -16.31 17.59
N GLU A 23 -18.55 -17.26 18.50
CA GLU A 23 -19.21 -18.53 18.16
C GLU A 23 -20.69 -18.34 17.74
N ALA A 24 -21.40 -17.38 18.33
CA ALA A 24 -22.76 -17.03 17.92
C ALA A 24 -22.79 -16.40 16.51
N THR A 25 -21.78 -15.60 16.18
CA THR A 25 -21.60 -15.01 14.84
C THR A 25 -21.27 -16.10 13.81
N GLN A 26 -20.47 -17.11 14.18
CA GLN A 26 -20.18 -18.29 13.35
C GLN A 26 -21.40 -19.21 13.16
N ARG A 27 -22.25 -19.39 14.17
CA ARG A 27 -23.50 -20.20 14.04
C ARG A 27 -24.60 -19.52 13.22
N ASN A 28 -24.61 -18.19 13.15
CA ASN A 28 -25.56 -17.46 12.31
C ASN A 28 -25.15 -17.45 10.81
N SER A 29 -23.88 -17.74 10.52
CA SER A 29 -23.35 -17.92 9.15
C SER A 29 -23.92 -19.16 8.46
N SER A 30 -24.26 -20.22 9.21
CA SER A 30 -24.69 -21.52 8.66
C SER A 30 -26.19 -21.64 8.36
N ARG A 31 -27.00 -20.58 8.52
CA ARG A 31 -28.48 -20.67 8.41
C ARG A 31 -29.12 -19.70 7.43
N ALA A 32 -28.34 -18.83 6.77
CA ALA A 32 -28.80 -18.13 5.59
C ALA A 32 -28.62 -19.06 4.39
N SER A 33 -29.71 -19.61 3.85
CA SER A 33 -29.71 -20.17 2.50
C SER A 33 -29.50 -19.01 1.53
N PHE A 34 -28.25 -18.59 1.34
CA PHE A 34 -27.94 -17.64 0.31
C PHE A 34 -28.37 -18.26 -1.03
N PRO A 35 -29.23 -17.60 -1.83
CA PRO A 35 -29.45 -18.05 -3.19
C PRO A 35 -28.08 -18.16 -3.86
N ALA A 36 -27.85 -19.23 -4.61
CA ALA A 36 -26.58 -19.49 -5.28
C ALA A 36 -26.05 -18.18 -5.89
N PRO A 37 -24.76 -17.83 -5.67
CA PRO A 37 -24.21 -16.58 -6.16
C PRO A 37 -24.56 -16.48 -7.64
N ARG A 38 -25.33 -15.45 -8.02
CA ARG A 38 -25.64 -15.20 -9.41
C ARG A 38 -24.31 -14.97 -10.10
N VAL A 39 -23.83 -15.98 -10.82
CA VAL A 39 -22.70 -15.86 -11.73
C VAL A 39 -23.15 -14.88 -12.81
N TYR A 40 -22.81 -13.60 -12.63
CA TYR A 40 -22.89 -12.65 -13.71
C TYR A 40 -21.80 -13.06 -14.70
N VAL A 41 -22.23 -13.71 -15.78
CA VAL A 41 -21.39 -13.90 -16.96
C VAL A 41 -21.08 -12.53 -17.53
N ASP A 42 -19.81 -12.13 -17.47
CA ASP A 42 -19.34 -10.91 -18.12
C ASP A 42 -19.54 -11.04 -19.64
N GLU A 43 -20.47 -10.26 -20.18
CA GLU A 43 -20.64 -10.05 -21.62
C GLU A 43 -19.43 -9.30 -22.20
N PRO A 44 -18.95 -9.66 -23.41
CA PRO A 44 -17.67 -9.17 -23.92
C PRO A 44 -17.79 -7.71 -24.39
N ALA A 45 -17.28 -6.76 -23.59
CA ALA A 45 -17.45 -5.33 -23.87
C ALA A 45 -16.14 -4.52 -23.79
N SER A 46 -15.41 -4.49 -24.91
CA SER A 46 -14.16 -3.70 -25.07
C SER A 46 -14.37 -2.18 -24.87
N LYS A 47 -15.51 -1.62 -25.31
CA LYS A 47 -15.83 -0.18 -25.16
C LYS A 47 -16.41 0.19 -23.79
N LYS A 48 -17.19 -0.71 -23.18
CA LYS A 48 -17.83 -0.50 -21.87
C LYS A 48 -16.81 -0.50 -20.74
N ARG A 49 -15.80 -1.39 -20.81
CA ARG A 49 -14.69 -1.47 -19.83
C ARG A 49 -13.86 -0.20 -19.75
N LYS A 50 -13.54 0.43 -20.89
CA LYS A 50 -12.81 1.72 -20.91
C LYS A 50 -13.57 2.84 -20.22
N LYS A 51 -14.88 2.96 -20.47
CA LYS A 51 -15.72 3.99 -19.83
C LYS A 51 -15.94 3.74 -18.33
N GLN A 52 -15.98 2.46 -17.91
CA GLN A 52 -16.03 2.12 -16.50
C GLN A 52 -14.72 2.43 -15.78
N ALA A 53 -13.56 2.13 -16.40
CA ALA A 53 -12.25 2.43 -15.83
C ALA A 53 -12.05 3.94 -15.60
N SER A 54 -12.39 4.77 -16.60
CA SER A 54 -12.27 6.22 -16.47
C SER A 54 -13.14 6.81 -15.36
N LEU A 55 -14.34 6.28 -15.15
CA LEU A 55 -15.23 6.71 -14.06
C LEU A 55 -14.67 6.35 -12.68
N LEU A 56 -14.04 5.17 -12.55
CA LEU A 56 -13.41 4.77 -11.29
C LEU A 56 -12.20 5.63 -10.96
N GLU A 57 -11.39 5.96 -11.97
CA GLU A 57 -10.25 6.86 -11.83
C GLU A 57 -10.68 8.26 -11.39
N GLU A 58 -11.74 8.82 -12.01
CA GLU A 58 -12.31 10.12 -11.61
C GLU A 58 -12.80 10.10 -10.15
N ARG A 59 -13.49 9.04 -9.73
CA ARG A 59 -13.95 8.88 -8.34
C ARG A 59 -12.78 8.75 -7.36
N ALA A 60 -11.76 7.99 -7.72
CA ALA A 60 -10.56 7.84 -6.90
C ALA A 60 -9.81 9.18 -6.74
N GLN A 61 -9.69 9.94 -7.83
CA GLN A 61 -9.12 11.27 -7.82
C GLN A 61 -9.94 12.22 -6.94
N HIS A 62 -11.26 12.19 -7.04
CA HIS A 62 -12.15 12.99 -6.19
C HIS A 62 -11.96 12.68 -4.69
N LEU A 63 -11.86 11.40 -4.32
CA LEU A 63 -11.60 11.00 -2.93
C LEU A 63 -10.24 11.51 -2.41
N TRP A 64 -9.22 11.52 -3.28
CA TRP A 64 -7.90 12.05 -2.95
C TRP A 64 -7.90 13.57 -2.77
N GLU A 65 -8.57 14.31 -3.66
CA GLU A 65 -8.57 15.79 -3.65
C GLU A 65 -9.48 16.37 -2.56
N LYS A 66 -10.69 15.81 -2.39
CA LYS A 66 -11.70 16.38 -1.48
C LYS A 66 -11.48 16.01 -0.02
N ARG A 67 -10.94 14.82 0.27
CA ARG A 67 -10.69 14.33 1.64
C ARG A 67 -11.92 14.33 2.55
N GLU A 68 -13.11 14.27 2.00
CA GLU A 68 -14.36 14.20 2.74
C GLU A 68 -14.55 12.80 3.32
N PHE A 69 -15.10 12.70 4.54
CA PHE A 69 -15.37 11.41 5.24
C PHE A 69 -14.11 10.57 5.56
N THR A 70 -12.98 11.24 5.76
CA THR A 70 -11.75 10.58 6.23
C THR A 70 -11.89 10.09 7.67
N ASP A 71 -11.39 8.89 7.94
CA ASP A 71 -11.55 8.16 9.20
C ASP A 71 -10.19 7.81 9.84
N ALA A 72 -9.09 8.28 9.27
CA ALA A 72 -7.75 8.24 9.85
C ALA A 72 -6.88 9.42 9.40
N THR A 73 -5.78 9.65 10.11
CA THR A 73 -4.73 10.60 9.75
C THR A 73 -3.39 9.90 9.67
N VAL A 74 -2.71 10.02 8.53
CA VAL A 74 -1.31 9.63 8.40
C VAL A 74 -0.42 10.83 8.69
N THR A 75 0.65 10.65 9.46
CA THR A 75 1.62 11.72 9.74
C THR A 75 3.01 11.38 9.23
N CYS A 76 3.74 12.39 8.77
CA CYS A 76 5.12 12.27 8.30
C CYS A 76 5.85 13.59 8.54
N GLU A 77 6.95 13.58 9.31
CA GLU A 77 7.77 14.79 9.63
C GLU A 77 6.94 16.05 9.99
N GLY A 78 5.92 15.88 10.84
CA GLY A 78 5.04 16.98 11.28
C GLY A 78 3.92 17.35 10.30
N SER A 79 3.96 16.85 9.06
CA SER A 79 2.85 16.94 8.11
C SER A 79 1.77 15.90 8.43
N SER A 80 0.51 16.24 8.18
CA SER A 80 -0.66 15.40 8.47
C SER A 80 -1.54 15.26 7.23
N PHE A 81 -1.90 14.02 6.91
CA PHE A 81 -2.67 13.64 5.73
C PHE A 81 -3.97 12.95 6.19
N PRO A 82 -5.14 13.58 6.04
CA PRO A 82 -6.41 12.92 6.29
C PRO A 82 -6.65 11.86 5.21
N VAL A 83 -7.00 10.63 5.61
CA VAL A 83 -7.11 9.47 4.72
C VAL A 83 -8.27 8.55 5.10
N HIS A 84 -8.69 7.73 4.13
CA HIS A 84 -9.66 6.66 4.29
C HIS A 84 -8.94 5.34 4.53
N ARG A 85 -9.19 4.71 5.68
CA ARG A 85 -8.62 3.42 6.06
C ARG A 85 -8.94 2.34 5.04
N ALA A 86 -10.18 2.32 4.53
CA ALA A 86 -10.63 1.33 3.55
C ALA A 86 -9.81 1.37 2.25
N VAL A 87 -9.50 2.57 1.75
CA VAL A 87 -8.70 2.74 0.53
C VAL A 87 -7.28 2.25 0.77
N LEU A 88 -6.63 2.72 1.84
CA LEU A 88 -5.24 2.34 2.15
C LEU A 88 -5.10 0.84 2.46
N ALA A 89 -6.04 0.26 3.20
CA ALA A 89 -6.05 -1.16 3.51
C ALA A 89 -6.25 -2.04 2.26
N SER A 90 -6.93 -1.55 1.23
CA SER A 90 -7.07 -2.27 -0.04
C SER A 90 -5.80 -2.23 -0.88
N ALA A 91 -5.01 -1.15 -0.77
CA ALA A 91 -3.81 -0.93 -1.56
C ALA A 91 -2.53 -1.51 -0.92
N SER A 92 -2.49 -1.60 0.41
CA SER A 92 -1.32 -2.02 1.18
C SER A 92 -1.70 -3.02 2.27
N PRO A 93 -1.20 -4.27 2.22
CA PRO A 93 -1.34 -5.24 3.31
C PRO A 93 -0.77 -4.74 4.64
N VAL A 94 0.30 -3.93 4.60
CA VAL A 94 0.92 -3.34 5.79
C VAL A 94 -0.03 -2.35 6.46
N LEU A 95 -0.62 -1.44 5.68
CA LEU A 95 -1.60 -0.48 6.20
C LEU A 95 -2.89 -1.18 6.64
N GLN A 96 -3.31 -2.24 5.94
CA GLN A 96 -4.42 -3.08 6.38
C GLN A 96 -4.18 -3.64 7.78
N ARG A 97 -3.00 -4.21 8.05
CA ARG A 97 -2.64 -4.72 9.37
C ARG A 97 -2.57 -3.61 10.41
N ALA A 98 -1.98 -2.46 10.06
CA ALA A 98 -1.88 -1.31 10.95
C ALA A 98 -3.25 -0.76 11.38
N PHE A 99 -4.23 -0.77 10.47
CA PHE A 99 -5.59 -0.32 10.75
C PHE A 99 -6.52 -1.44 11.24
N ALA A 100 -6.09 -2.69 11.33
CA ALA A 100 -6.89 -3.78 11.87
C ALA A 100 -7.01 -3.67 13.41
N CYS A 101 -8.14 -4.14 13.98
CA CYS A 101 -8.42 -4.03 15.42
C CYS A 101 -7.32 -4.63 16.30
N GLY A 102 -7.03 -3.97 17.43
CA GLY A 102 -6.12 -4.46 18.48
C GLY A 102 -4.76 -3.75 18.55
N MET A 103 -4.48 -2.80 17.65
CA MET A 103 -3.28 -1.95 17.68
C MET A 103 -3.62 -0.50 18.08
N SER A 104 -2.66 0.22 18.66
CA SER A 104 -2.82 1.62 19.10
C SER A 104 -3.28 2.56 17.99
N GLU A 105 -2.90 2.26 16.76
CA GLU A 105 -3.17 2.99 15.53
C GLU A 105 -4.65 2.87 15.14
N ALA A 106 -5.27 1.70 15.38
CA ALA A 106 -6.70 1.50 15.18
C ALA A 106 -7.55 2.24 16.23
N ALA A 107 -7.04 2.39 17.46
CA ALA A 107 -7.72 3.13 18.53
C ALA A 107 -7.55 4.65 18.43
N SER A 108 -6.39 5.12 17.97
CA SER A 108 -6.08 6.54 17.82
C SER A 108 -6.44 7.11 16.45
N ALA A 109 -6.77 6.26 15.48
CA ALA A 109 -6.99 6.60 14.08
C ALA A 109 -5.81 7.38 13.46
N LYS A 110 -4.59 7.17 13.98
CA LYS A 110 -3.37 7.85 13.54
C LYS A 110 -2.29 6.85 13.20
N TYR A 111 -1.62 7.05 12.08
CA TYR A 111 -0.51 6.22 11.63
C TYR A 111 0.67 7.09 11.23
N ALA A 112 1.84 6.88 11.85
CA ALA A 112 3.03 7.66 11.54
C ALA A 112 3.92 6.90 10.53
N ILE A 113 4.09 7.47 9.34
CA ILE A 113 5.15 7.03 8.42
C ILE A 113 6.46 7.57 8.96
N ARG A 114 7.37 6.66 9.30
CA ARG A 114 8.72 6.98 9.79
C ARG A 114 9.71 6.91 8.64
N ASP A 115 10.84 7.60 8.80
CA ASP A 115 11.99 7.54 7.88
C ASP A 115 11.65 7.95 6.42
N SER A 116 10.67 8.84 6.27
CA SER A 116 10.23 9.41 4.99
C SER A 116 10.10 10.92 5.08
N ASN A 117 10.25 11.60 3.94
CA ASN A 117 9.81 12.98 3.81
C ASN A 117 8.29 13.05 3.47
N PRO A 118 7.63 14.20 3.69
CA PRO A 118 6.21 14.38 3.37
C PRO A 118 5.88 14.20 1.89
N VAL A 119 6.80 14.55 0.99
CA VAL A 119 6.60 14.46 -0.47
C VAL A 119 6.44 13.02 -0.93
N ASN A 120 7.30 12.11 -0.47
CA ASN A 120 7.27 10.70 -0.80
C ASN A 120 6.16 9.96 -0.06
N ALA A 121 5.86 10.37 1.18
CA ALA A 121 4.68 9.89 1.90
C ALA A 121 3.40 10.25 1.14
N GLU A 122 3.27 11.49 0.67
CA GLU A 122 2.13 11.93 -0.13
C GLU A 122 2.06 11.17 -1.46
N ALA A 123 3.18 10.96 -2.15
CA ALA A 123 3.22 10.19 -3.39
C ALA A 123 2.77 8.74 -3.21
N LEU A 124 3.23 8.06 -2.15
CA LEU A 124 2.76 6.72 -1.77
C LEU A 124 1.25 6.72 -1.54
N LEU A 125 0.78 7.64 -0.69
CA LEU A 125 -0.64 7.74 -0.35
C LEU A 125 -1.48 8.07 -1.57
N ARG A 126 -1.02 8.96 -2.46
CA ARG A 126 -1.71 9.31 -3.71
C ARG A 126 -1.84 8.11 -4.62
N PHE A 127 -0.76 7.36 -4.78
CA PHE A 127 -0.75 6.15 -5.59
C PHE A 127 -1.76 5.12 -5.05
N CYS A 128 -1.90 4.97 -3.73
CA CYS A 128 -2.90 4.08 -3.15
C CYS A 128 -4.35 4.44 -3.53
N TYR A 129 -4.62 5.70 -3.89
CA TYR A 129 -5.94 6.12 -4.37
C TYR A 129 -6.04 5.97 -5.88
N THR A 130 -5.09 6.55 -6.61
CA THR A 130 -5.23 6.82 -8.04
C THR A 130 -4.57 5.78 -8.92
N GLY A 131 -3.63 5.00 -8.39
CA GLY A 131 -2.77 4.11 -9.16
C GLY A 131 -1.75 4.83 -10.06
N SER A 132 -1.66 6.16 -9.95
CA SER A 132 -0.81 6.99 -10.82
C SER A 132 0.41 7.50 -10.07
N LEU A 133 1.59 7.26 -10.62
CA LEU A 133 2.86 7.71 -10.07
C LEU A 133 3.00 9.24 -10.27
N SER A 134 3.19 9.96 -9.17
CA SER A 134 3.39 11.41 -9.16
C SER A 134 4.44 11.75 -8.11
N CYS A 135 5.71 11.76 -8.52
CA CYS A 135 6.86 12.01 -7.64
C CYS A 135 7.99 12.64 -8.47
N PRO A 136 8.74 13.61 -7.94
CA PRO A 136 9.94 14.13 -8.59
C PRO A 136 11.02 13.05 -8.74
N ALA A 137 11.89 13.18 -9.75
CA ALA A 137 12.90 12.17 -10.08
C ALA A 137 13.88 11.90 -8.93
N GLU A 138 14.16 12.92 -8.12
CA GLU A 138 15.01 12.87 -6.93
C GLU A 138 14.36 12.11 -5.77
N GLY A 139 13.03 12.04 -5.74
CA GLY A 139 12.27 11.32 -4.71
C GLY A 139 12.09 9.83 -5.00
N LEU A 140 12.25 9.40 -6.26
CA LEU A 140 12.03 8.02 -6.69
C LEU A 140 12.81 6.97 -5.89
N PRO A 141 14.10 7.17 -5.51
CA PRO A 141 14.84 6.19 -4.72
C PRO A 141 14.15 5.90 -3.37
N GLN A 142 13.83 6.95 -2.63
CA GLN A 142 13.15 6.81 -1.32
C GLN A 142 11.71 6.30 -1.49
N LEU A 143 11.01 6.72 -2.55
CA LEU A 143 9.67 6.21 -2.84
C LEU A 143 9.67 4.70 -3.14
N LEU A 144 10.72 4.16 -3.79
CA LEU A 144 10.87 2.72 -3.99
C LEU A 144 11.01 1.98 -2.65
N GLU A 145 11.82 2.52 -1.74
CA GLU A 145 11.98 1.93 -0.40
C GLU A 145 10.63 1.88 0.34
N LEU A 146 9.84 2.96 0.27
CA LEU A 146 8.49 2.98 0.83
C LEU A 146 7.55 2.00 0.12
N ALA A 147 7.58 1.94 -1.21
CA ALA A 147 6.71 1.05 -1.98
C ALA A 147 6.94 -0.42 -1.59
N VAL A 148 8.20 -0.81 -1.38
CA VAL A 148 8.57 -2.15 -0.89
C VAL A 148 8.18 -2.32 0.57
N LEU A 149 8.47 -1.34 1.44
CA LEU A 149 8.15 -1.37 2.87
C LEU A 149 6.65 -1.53 3.13
N TYR A 150 5.81 -0.83 2.37
CA TYR A 150 4.35 -0.87 2.48
C TYR A 150 3.72 -1.95 1.59
N GLU A 151 4.52 -2.80 0.94
CA GLU A 151 4.06 -3.91 0.11
C GLU A 151 3.10 -3.47 -1.03
N VAL A 152 3.32 -2.28 -1.60
CA VAL A 152 2.54 -1.76 -2.72
C VAL A 152 3.21 -2.20 -4.03
N ALA A 153 2.89 -3.41 -4.47
CA ALA A 153 3.58 -4.05 -5.60
C ALA A 153 3.50 -3.25 -6.91
N ALA A 154 2.33 -2.70 -7.23
CA ALA A 154 2.14 -1.88 -8.43
C ALA A 154 2.98 -0.59 -8.40
N LEU A 155 3.11 0.05 -7.24
CA LEU A 155 3.98 1.21 -7.07
C LEU A 155 5.45 0.82 -7.21
N SER A 156 5.85 -0.30 -6.62
CA SER A 156 7.23 -0.79 -6.70
C SER A 156 7.66 -1.01 -8.15
N GLY A 157 6.79 -1.59 -8.98
CA GLY A 157 7.03 -1.74 -10.41
C GLY A 157 7.09 -0.40 -11.13
N ALA A 158 6.09 0.47 -10.93
CA ALA A 158 6.02 1.78 -11.59
C ALA A 158 7.24 2.66 -11.25
N VAL A 159 7.69 2.66 -10.00
CA VAL A 159 8.88 3.42 -9.58
C VAL A 159 10.15 2.79 -10.17
N ALA A 160 10.26 1.45 -10.18
CA ALA A 160 11.40 0.78 -10.79
C ALA A 160 11.52 1.07 -12.29
N ASP A 161 10.39 1.12 -13.02
CA ASP A 161 10.36 1.56 -14.42
C ASP A 161 10.77 3.02 -14.58
N ALA A 162 10.22 3.94 -13.77
CA ALA A 162 10.57 5.36 -13.81
C ALA A 162 12.06 5.62 -13.46
N LEU A 163 12.66 4.76 -12.62
CA LEU A 163 14.10 4.79 -12.34
C LEU A 163 14.93 4.42 -13.57
N LEU A 164 14.43 3.58 -14.48
CA LEU A 164 15.12 3.27 -15.74
C LEU A 164 14.97 4.40 -16.76
N ASP A 165 13.77 4.99 -16.86
CA ASP A 165 13.49 6.04 -17.86
C ASP A 165 14.34 7.31 -17.66
N GLY A 166 14.79 7.57 -16.43
CA GLY A 166 15.61 8.72 -16.08
C GLY A 166 17.09 8.40 -15.80
N LEU A 167 17.63 7.31 -16.34
CA LEU A 167 19.04 6.95 -16.12
C LEU A 167 19.98 7.97 -16.76
N VAL A 168 20.88 8.50 -15.94
CA VAL A 168 22.00 9.36 -16.36
C VAL A 168 23.28 8.91 -15.64
N PRO A 169 24.48 9.25 -16.16
CA PRO A 169 25.75 8.83 -15.55
C PRO A 169 25.88 9.20 -14.07
N GLU A 170 25.24 10.29 -13.64
CA GLU A 170 25.27 10.78 -12.27
C GLU A 170 24.46 9.91 -11.30
N ASN A 171 23.41 9.24 -11.78
CA ASN A 171 22.48 8.49 -10.92
C ASN A 171 22.51 6.97 -11.14
N VAL A 172 23.11 6.49 -12.24
CA VAL A 172 23.08 5.07 -12.64
C VAL A 172 23.63 4.14 -11.55
N ARG A 173 24.68 4.55 -10.84
CA ARG A 173 25.29 3.77 -9.76
C ARG A 173 24.35 3.61 -8.57
N GLU A 174 23.79 4.72 -8.08
CA GLU A 174 22.85 4.72 -6.95
C GLU A 174 21.61 3.89 -7.29
N ARG A 175 21.01 4.14 -8.46
CA ARG A 175 19.81 3.42 -8.92
C ARG A 175 20.08 1.93 -9.11
N GLY A 176 21.23 1.55 -9.67
CA GLY A 176 21.66 0.16 -9.80
C GLY A 176 21.84 -0.55 -8.45
N GLN A 177 22.46 0.12 -7.48
CA GLN A 177 22.60 -0.43 -6.11
C GLN A 177 21.25 -0.62 -5.44
N LEU A 178 20.34 0.33 -5.61
CA LEU A 178 19.00 0.27 -5.04
C LEU A 178 18.17 -0.88 -5.65
N LEU A 179 18.15 -1.01 -6.98
CA LEU A 179 17.46 -2.09 -7.67
C LEU A 179 18.02 -3.46 -7.25
N LYS A 180 19.36 -3.56 -7.11
CA LYS A 180 20.02 -4.78 -6.62
C LYS A 180 19.63 -5.11 -5.18
N ARG A 181 19.58 -4.11 -4.29
CA ARG A 181 19.16 -4.27 -2.88
C ARG A 181 17.75 -4.86 -2.78
N HIS A 182 16.83 -4.41 -3.61
CA HIS A 182 15.45 -4.87 -3.65
C HIS A 182 15.19 -5.99 -4.67
N GLY A 183 16.24 -6.62 -5.20
CA GLY A 183 16.16 -7.70 -6.20
C GLY A 183 15.52 -9.00 -5.70
N GLY A 184 15.01 -9.06 -4.46
CA GLY A 184 14.14 -10.14 -3.99
C GLY A 184 12.64 -9.85 -4.21
N HIS A 185 12.26 -8.59 -4.44
CA HIS A 185 10.88 -8.20 -4.66
C HIS A 185 10.48 -8.45 -6.12
N LEU A 186 9.36 -9.15 -6.34
CA LEU A 186 8.97 -9.67 -7.65
C LEU A 186 8.83 -8.58 -8.73
N ALA A 187 8.29 -7.42 -8.36
CA ALA A 187 8.18 -6.28 -9.27
C ALA A 187 9.54 -5.68 -9.67
N VAL A 188 10.53 -5.71 -8.77
CA VAL A 188 11.87 -5.15 -9.02
C VAL A 188 12.74 -6.15 -9.78
N GLN A 189 12.58 -7.45 -9.51
CA GLN A 189 13.25 -8.52 -10.26
C GLN A 189 13.00 -8.45 -11.76
N ALA A 190 11.77 -8.14 -12.16
CA ALA A 190 11.40 -8.03 -13.57
C ALA A 190 12.15 -6.89 -14.30
N VAL A 191 12.57 -5.86 -13.56
CA VAL A 191 13.24 -4.67 -14.10
C VAL A 191 14.75 -4.86 -14.20
N TRP A 192 15.35 -5.74 -13.39
CA TRP A 192 16.80 -5.91 -13.32
C TRP A 192 17.47 -6.30 -14.66
N PRO A 193 16.94 -7.24 -15.47
CA PRO A 193 17.52 -7.53 -16.78
C PRO A 193 17.52 -6.32 -17.71
N ARG A 194 16.42 -5.55 -17.72
CA ARG A 194 16.30 -4.32 -18.52
C ARG A 194 17.33 -3.26 -18.10
N PHE A 195 17.59 -3.13 -16.80
CA PHE A 195 18.65 -2.25 -16.29
C PHE A 195 20.02 -2.65 -16.87
N LEU A 196 20.37 -3.94 -16.82
CA LEU A 196 21.65 -4.43 -17.34
C LEU A 196 21.77 -4.19 -18.86
N ASP A 197 20.70 -4.44 -19.61
CA ASP A 197 20.68 -4.22 -21.06
C ASP A 197 20.90 -2.73 -21.40
N LEU A 198 20.25 -1.81 -20.68
CA LEU A 198 20.42 -0.37 -20.86
C LEU A 198 21.85 0.09 -20.53
N VAL A 199 22.40 -0.37 -19.42
CA VAL A 199 23.77 -0.01 -19.01
C VAL A 199 24.82 -0.61 -19.96
N ALA A 200 24.60 -1.83 -20.47
CA ALA A 200 25.52 -2.45 -21.43
C ALA A 200 25.49 -1.78 -22.81
N ALA A 201 24.35 -1.21 -23.22
CA ALA A 201 24.19 -0.54 -24.49
C ALA A 201 24.87 0.85 -24.54
N ASP A 202 25.02 1.53 -23.40
CA ASP A 202 25.60 2.86 -23.31
C ASP A 202 26.95 2.84 -22.57
N ARG A 203 28.03 3.16 -23.31
CA ARG A 203 29.40 3.19 -22.75
C ARG A 203 29.58 4.19 -21.61
N VAL A 204 28.85 5.30 -21.63
CA VAL A 204 28.94 6.34 -20.59
C VAL A 204 28.26 5.85 -19.32
N LEU A 205 27.07 5.26 -19.44
CA LEU A 205 26.38 4.64 -18.31
C LEU A 205 27.19 3.48 -17.74
N LEU A 206 27.76 2.62 -18.60
CA LEU A 206 28.61 1.50 -18.18
C LEU A 206 29.81 1.97 -17.34
N ALA A 207 30.50 3.01 -17.81
CA ALA A 207 31.67 3.56 -17.11
C ALA A 207 31.31 4.19 -15.76
N ALA A 208 30.10 4.75 -15.63
CA ALA A 208 29.66 5.39 -14.39
C ALA A 208 29.03 4.38 -13.39
N ALA A 209 28.45 3.28 -13.87
CA ALA A 209 27.73 2.29 -13.07
C ALA A 209 28.64 1.42 -12.19
N PHE A 210 29.86 1.13 -12.63
CA PHE A 210 30.79 0.19 -11.97
C PHE A 210 31.99 0.88 -11.37
#